data_AF-A0A2A2JU81-F1
#
_entry.id   AF-A0A2A2JU81-F1
#
_cell.length_a   1.000
_cell.length_b   1.000
_cell.length_c   1.000
_cell.angle_alpha   90.00
_cell.angle_beta   90.00
_cell.angle_gamma   90.00
#
_symmetry.space_group_name_H-M   'P 1'
#
loop_
_entity.id
_entity.type
_entity.pdbx_description
1 polymer ?
#
loop_
_entity_poly.entity_id
_entity_poly.type
_entity_poly.pdbx_seq_one_letter_code
_entity_poly.pdbx_strand_id
1 'polypeptide(L)'
;MVKPGVDVAAKIPIKVETKKSAEKPEAVEVGKEAVEAGECSGTKEEEPIFNEEWSEVKDGKLRIKLYYFPYGDKIIDLFEVKKIKYARQDKSYAKNWGSNGLTWWGCDMKRNFRSHGEDYYNVKVDIGASFRCGFTVKNLNGFMRAIRNHVPPGCEVSMSKSFC
;
A
#
# COMPACT_ATOMS: atom_id res chain seq x y z
N MET A 1 52.60 21.68 7.51
CA MET A 1 52.82 20.99 6.22
C MET A 1 52.49 19.52 6.44
N VAL A 2 51.25 19.10 6.16
CA VAL A 2 50.79 17.70 6.30
C VAL A 2 49.85 17.43 5.13
N LYS A 3 50.18 16.44 4.29
CA LYS A 3 49.31 15.78 3.31
C LYS A 3 49.33 14.27 3.63
N PRO A 4 48.50 13.43 3.01
CA PRO A 4 47.10 13.20 3.34
C PRO A 4 46.85 11.71 3.67
N GLY A 5 45.92 11.41 4.59
CA GLY A 5 45.41 10.05 4.79
C GLY A 5 44.30 9.76 3.79
N VAL A 6 44.59 8.89 2.82
CA VAL A 6 43.63 8.33 1.85
C VAL A 6 43.20 6.97 2.40
N ASP A 7 41.94 6.85 2.83
CA ASP A 7 41.36 5.56 3.20
C ASP A 7 40.63 4.92 2.03
N VAL A 8 40.84 3.61 1.97
CA VAL A 8 40.87 2.75 0.79
C VAL A 8 39.49 2.14 0.54
N ALA A 9 39.06 2.18 -0.72
CA ALA A 9 37.86 1.50 -1.20
C ALA A 9 37.94 -0.02 -1.02
N ALA A 10 37.09 -0.58 -0.16
CA ALA A 10 36.92 -2.02 -0.02
C ALA A 10 36.09 -2.58 -1.19
N LYS A 11 36.75 -3.32 -2.10
CA LYS A 11 36.11 -4.15 -3.13
C LYS A 11 35.72 -5.50 -2.52
N ILE A 12 34.42 -5.81 -2.52
CA ILE A 12 33.89 -7.13 -2.16
C ILE A 12 33.68 -7.92 -3.47
N PRO A 13 34.26 -9.12 -3.65
CA PRO A 13 33.99 -9.95 -4.82
C PRO A 13 32.71 -10.79 -4.64
N ILE A 14 31.77 -10.62 -5.57
CA ILE A 14 30.57 -11.47 -5.71
C ILE A 14 30.94 -12.67 -6.59
N LYS A 15 30.89 -13.88 -6.04
CA LYS A 15 30.96 -15.14 -6.81
C LYS A 15 29.59 -15.43 -7.41
N VAL A 16 29.55 -15.55 -8.73
CA VAL A 16 28.40 -16.00 -9.51
C VAL A 16 28.56 -17.51 -9.72
N GLU A 17 27.70 -18.32 -9.12
CA GLU A 17 27.60 -19.75 -9.45
C GLU A 17 26.39 -20.00 -10.34
N THR A 18 26.68 -20.24 -11.61
CA THR A 18 25.79 -20.83 -12.62
C THR A 18 25.37 -22.23 -12.19
N LYS A 19 24.06 -22.43 -11.95
CA LYS A 19 23.47 -23.77 -11.83
C LYS A 19 22.95 -24.24 -13.19
N LYS A 20 23.47 -25.41 -13.53
CA LYS A 20 23.30 -26.25 -14.71
C LYS A 20 21.89 -26.84 -14.78
N SER A 21 21.30 -26.78 -15.97
CA SER A 21 20.05 -27.44 -16.34
C SER A 21 20.24 -28.96 -16.47
N ALA A 22 19.33 -29.70 -15.83
CA ALA A 22 19.03 -31.13 -15.97
C ALA A 22 17.63 -31.27 -15.32
N GLU A 23 16.67 -32.08 -15.73
CA GLU A 23 16.46 -33.07 -16.78
C GLU A 23 14.93 -33.28 -16.76
N LYS A 24 14.33 -33.65 -17.89
CA LYS A 24 12.89 -33.88 -18.02
C LYS A 24 12.56 -35.32 -17.63
N PRO A 25 11.62 -35.58 -16.69
CA PRO A 25 10.94 -36.85 -16.64
C PRO A 25 9.55 -36.77 -17.28
N GLU A 26 9.34 -37.75 -18.15
CA GLU A 26 8.10 -38.22 -18.74
C GLU A 26 7.20 -38.82 -17.63
N ALA A 27 5.92 -38.44 -17.60
CA ALA A 27 4.94 -38.97 -16.66
C ALA A 27 3.77 -39.60 -17.42
N VAL A 28 3.49 -40.82 -16.98
CA VAL A 28 2.57 -41.84 -17.47
C VAL A 28 1.11 -41.45 -17.22
N GLU A 29 0.23 -41.74 -18.19
CA GLU A 29 -1.23 -41.72 -18.01
C GLU A 29 -1.70 -42.88 -17.13
N VAL A 30 -2.43 -42.59 -16.05
CA VAL A 30 -3.31 -43.58 -15.38
C VAL A 30 -4.57 -42.88 -14.85
N GLY A 31 -5.72 -43.42 -15.25
CA GLY A 31 -6.82 -43.74 -14.33
C GLY A 31 -7.80 -42.64 -13.98
N LYS A 32 -9.00 -42.76 -14.54
CA LYS A 32 -10.25 -42.13 -14.09
C LYS A 32 -10.65 -42.71 -12.72
N GLU A 33 -11.04 -41.85 -11.78
CA GLU A 33 -12.10 -42.18 -10.82
C GLU A 33 -12.80 -40.90 -10.37
N ALA A 34 -14.14 -40.96 -10.38
CA ALA A 34 -15.03 -39.87 -10.04
C ALA A 34 -15.15 -39.74 -8.52
N VAL A 35 -15.11 -38.51 -8.01
CA VAL A 35 -15.58 -38.21 -6.65
C VAL A 35 -16.61 -37.09 -6.77
N GLU A 36 -17.84 -37.43 -6.42
CA GLU A 36 -18.99 -36.53 -6.34
C GLU A 36 -18.85 -35.52 -5.19
N ALA A 37 -19.43 -34.35 -5.45
CA ALA A 37 -20.10 -33.45 -4.51
C ALA A 37 -19.29 -32.92 -3.32
N GLY A 38 -18.50 -31.89 -3.61
CA GLY A 38 -18.33 -30.76 -2.70
C GLY A 38 -18.66 -29.49 -3.46
N GLU A 39 -19.86 -28.96 -3.28
CA GLU A 39 -20.27 -27.67 -3.83
C GLU A 39 -19.41 -26.59 -3.15
N CYS A 40 -18.23 -26.32 -3.74
CA CYS A 40 -17.41 -25.17 -3.41
C CYS A 40 -18.26 -23.95 -3.72
N SER A 41 -18.90 -23.40 -2.69
CA SER A 41 -19.55 -22.10 -2.75
C SER A 41 -18.49 -21.10 -3.19
N GLY A 42 -18.42 -20.84 -4.49
CA GLY A 42 -17.62 -19.79 -5.05
C GLY A 42 -18.04 -18.52 -4.33
N THR A 43 -17.15 -17.97 -3.50
CA THR A 43 -17.34 -16.64 -2.99
C THR A 43 -17.38 -15.76 -4.22
N LYS A 44 -18.58 -15.33 -4.61
CA LYS A 44 -18.75 -14.29 -5.62
C LYS A 44 -17.85 -13.15 -5.15
N GLU A 45 -16.84 -12.80 -5.94
CA GLU A 45 -15.98 -11.68 -5.61
C GLU A 45 -16.85 -10.43 -5.61
N GLU A 46 -17.28 -10.00 -4.42
CA GLU A 46 -18.08 -8.79 -4.30
C GLU A 46 -17.27 -7.61 -4.82
N GLU A 47 -17.91 -6.74 -5.60
CA GLU A 47 -17.24 -5.57 -6.16
C GLU A 47 -16.81 -4.62 -5.02
N PRO A 48 -15.63 -3.98 -5.13
CA PRO A 48 -15.18 -3.05 -4.13
C PRO A 48 -16.13 -1.85 -4.03
N ILE A 49 -16.52 -1.50 -2.79
CA ILE A 49 -17.37 -0.34 -2.48
C ILE A 49 -16.72 0.96 -2.99
N PHE A 50 -15.39 0.99 -3.03
CA PHE A 50 -14.62 2.09 -3.57
C PHE A 50 -13.32 1.58 -4.21
N ASN A 51 -12.98 2.10 -5.39
CA ASN A 51 -11.77 1.71 -6.10
C ASN A 51 -11.19 2.88 -6.91
N GLU A 52 -9.93 3.23 -6.63
CA GLU A 52 -9.15 4.27 -7.30
C GLU A 52 -7.71 3.82 -7.59
N GLU A 53 -6.91 4.69 -8.21
CA GLU A 53 -5.51 4.43 -8.60
C GLU A 53 -4.62 4.05 -7.40
N TRP A 54 -4.82 4.67 -6.22
CA TRP A 54 -3.97 4.43 -5.03
C TRP A 54 -4.68 3.78 -3.85
N SER A 55 -5.99 3.60 -3.91
CA SER A 55 -6.75 3.05 -2.79
C SER A 55 -7.98 2.27 -3.23
N GLU A 56 -8.34 1.29 -2.43
CA GLU A 56 -9.51 0.42 -2.62
C GLU A 56 -10.10 0.10 -1.25
N VAL A 57 -11.43 0.11 -1.16
CA VAL A 57 -12.17 -0.29 0.04
C VAL A 57 -13.08 -1.45 -0.33
N LYS A 58 -12.87 -2.59 0.33
CA LYS A 58 -13.63 -3.82 0.13
C LYS A 58 -13.68 -4.59 1.44
N ASP A 59 -14.85 -5.14 1.78
CA ASP A 59 -15.06 -6.00 2.95
C ASP A 59 -14.54 -5.39 4.28
N GLY A 60 -14.76 -4.09 4.48
CA GLY A 60 -14.25 -3.37 5.66
C GLY A 60 -12.73 -3.21 5.72
N LYS A 61 -12.02 -3.53 4.64
CA LYS A 61 -10.57 -3.38 4.52
C LYS A 61 -10.23 -2.26 3.56
N LEU A 62 -9.25 -1.46 3.95
CA LEU A 62 -8.60 -0.46 3.11
C LEU A 62 -7.33 -1.06 2.55
N ARG A 63 -7.27 -1.20 1.22
CA ARG A 63 -6.06 -1.54 0.48
C ARG A 63 -5.43 -0.27 -0.08
N ILE A 64 -4.24 0.06 0.39
CA ILE A 64 -3.40 1.12 -0.17
C ILE A 64 -2.49 0.48 -1.22
N LYS A 65 -2.65 0.89 -2.47
CA LYS A 65 -1.92 0.32 -3.61
C LYS A 65 -0.50 0.88 -3.67
N LEU A 66 0.44 0.05 -4.13
CA LEU A 66 1.86 0.41 -4.30
C LEU A 66 2.50 0.96 -3.00
N TYR A 67 2.16 0.36 -1.87
CA TYR A 67 2.67 0.70 -0.54
C TYR A 67 3.97 -0.05 -0.26
N TYR A 68 5.05 0.42 -0.87
CA TYR A 68 6.34 -0.27 -1.02
C TYR A 68 7.16 -0.53 0.28
N PHE A 69 6.52 -0.64 1.46
CA PHE A 69 7.17 -1.01 2.72
C PHE A 69 6.32 -1.99 3.58
N PRO A 70 6.81 -3.21 3.87
CA PRO A 70 8.05 -3.78 3.36
C PRO A 70 7.98 -4.11 1.86
N TYR A 71 6.84 -4.59 1.31
CA TYR A 71 6.64 -4.79 -0.14
C TYR A 71 5.14 -4.85 -0.48
N GLY A 72 4.74 -4.36 -1.67
CA GLY A 72 3.41 -4.58 -2.24
C GLY A 72 2.33 -3.61 -1.74
N ASP A 73 1.09 -4.08 -1.71
CA ASP A 73 -0.03 -3.29 -1.21
C ASP A 73 -0.17 -3.42 0.30
N LYS A 74 -0.67 -2.38 0.95
CA LYS A 74 -0.92 -2.39 2.39
C LYS A 74 -2.40 -2.54 2.64
N ILE A 75 -2.76 -3.62 3.31
CA ILE A 75 -4.13 -3.87 3.76
C ILE A 75 -4.24 -3.41 5.21
N ILE A 76 -5.27 -2.61 5.48
CA ILE A 76 -5.61 -2.07 6.80
C ILE A 76 -7.03 -2.50 7.09
N ASP A 77 -7.26 -3.07 8.27
CA ASP A 77 -8.61 -3.27 8.78
C ASP A 77 -9.19 -1.92 9.23
N LEU A 78 -10.32 -1.49 8.65
CA LEU A 78 -10.94 -0.22 9.00
C LEU A 78 -11.50 -0.22 10.43
N PHE A 79 -11.80 -1.39 11.00
CA PHE A 79 -12.31 -1.52 12.36
C PHE A 79 -11.25 -1.20 13.42
N GLU A 80 -9.96 -1.26 13.07
CA GLU A 80 -8.83 -0.94 13.95
C GLU A 80 -8.37 0.52 13.86
N VAL A 81 -8.94 1.30 12.93
CA VAL A 81 -8.51 2.67 12.68
C VAL A 81 -8.89 3.57 13.83
N LYS A 82 -7.90 4.22 14.42
CA LYS A 82 -8.05 5.16 15.54
C LYS A 82 -8.19 6.61 15.07
N LYS A 83 -7.50 6.98 13.99
CA LYS A 83 -7.52 8.36 13.48
C LYS A 83 -7.36 8.41 11.96
N ILE A 84 -8.14 9.28 11.33
CA ILE A 84 -8.04 9.61 9.91
C ILE A 84 -7.89 11.12 9.76
N LYS A 85 -6.84 11.54 9.05
CA LYS A 85 -6.57 12.95 8.77
C LYS A 85 -6.51 13.15 7.26
N TYR A 86 -7.30 14.10 6.77
CA TYR A 86 -7.35 14.48 5.37
C TYR A 86 -6.74 15.87 5.18
N ALA A 87 -6.03 16.10 4.08
CA ALA A 87 -5.68 17.45 3.63
C ALA A 87 -5.62 17.50 2.11
N ARG A 88 -5.98 18.64 1.51
CA ARG A 88 -5.82 18.82 0.06
C ARG A 88 -4.35 18.81 -0.33
N GLN A 89 -4.01 18.25 -1.49
CA GLN A 89 -2.60 18.17 -1.92
C GLN A 89 -2.00 19.54 -2.26
N ASP A 90 -2.78 20.46 -2.81
CA ASP A 90 -2.34 21.84 -3.10
C ASP A 90 -1.95 22.65 -1.84
N LYS A 91 -2.48 22.27 -0.67
CA LYS A 91 -2.24 22.95 0.62
C LYS A 91 -1.39 22.14 1.59
N SER A 92 -0.98 20.95 1.21
CA SER A 92 -0.23 20.06 2.11
C SER A 92 0.91 19.37 1.39
N TYR A 93 2.11 19.50 1.95
CA TYR A 93 3.25 18.71 1.50
C TYR A 93 3.09 17.26 1.96
N ALA A 94 3.26 16.33 1.02
CA ALA A 94 3.41 14.92 1.28
C ALA A 94 4.49 14.36 0.36
N LYS A 95 5.21 13.35 0.84
CA LYS A 95 6.26 12.73 0.05
C LYS A 95 5.63 11.91 -1.08
N ASN A 96 6.26 11.88 -2.25
CA ASN A 96 5.81 11.03 -3.37
C ASN A 96 5.75 9.55 -2.95
N TRP A 97 6.73 9.09 -2.15
CA TRP A 97 6.82 7.72 -1.68
C TRP A 97 7.72 7.61 -0.44
N GLY A 98 7.54 6.54 0.35
CA GLY A 98 8.41 6.22 1.50
C GLY A 98 8.09 7.02 2.76
N SER A 99 9.01 7.05 3.72
CA SER A 99 8.78 7.68 5.02
C SER A 99 8.96 9.20 5.01
N ASN A 100 8.09 9.88 5.77
CA ASN A 100 8.22 11.25 6.24
C ASN A 100 7.76 11.31 7.71
N GLY A 101 8.73 11.41 8.63
CA GLY A 101 8.49 11.25 10.06
C GLY A 101 7.88 9.89 10.39
N LEU A 102 6.79 9.88 11.14
CA LEU A 102 6.04 8.67 11.50
C LEU A 102 5.04 8.23 10.41
N THR A 103 5.02 8.86 9.24
CA THR A 103 4.10 8.48 8.15
C THR A 103 4.85 7.82 7.01
N TRP A 104 4.42 6.64 6.60
CA TRP A 104 4.87 5.97 5.39
C TRP A 104 3.86 6.19 4.27
N TRP A 105 4.32 6.68 3.13
CA TRP A 105 3.47 7.04 2.00
C TRP A 105 3.50 5.96 0.92
N GLY A 106 2.32 5.58 0.46
CA GLY A 106 2.13 4.82 -0.77
C GLY A 106 2.71 5.56 -1.97
N CYS A 107 3.21 4.80 -2.94
CA CYS A 107 3.90 5.33 -4.09
C CYS A 107 2.94 6.08 -5.02
N ASP A 108 3.06 7.40 -5.01
CA ASP A 108 2.43 8.32 -5.93
C ASP A 108 3.49 9.28 -6.45
N MET A 109 4.17 8.86 -7.52
CA MET A 109 5.21 9.68 -8.16
C MET A 109 4.66 10.95 -8.79
N LYS A 110 3.37 10.98 -9.14
CA LYS A 110 2.74 12.15 -9.74
C LYS A 110 2.42 13.22 -8.69
N ARG A 111 2.35 12.88 -7.39
CA ARG A 111 1.93 13.79 -6.31
C ARG A 111 2.57 15.18 -6.34
N ASN A 112 3.89 15.28 -6.53
CA ASN A 112 4.59 16.56 -6.60
C ASN A 112 4.71 17.16 -8.02
N PHE A 113 4.23 16.46 -9.05
CA PHE A 113 4.31 16.90 -10.46
C PHE A 113 2.93 17.08 -11.11
N ARG A 114 1.84 16.99 -10.33
CA ARG A 114 0.47 17.19 -10.82
C ARG A 114 0.18 18.68 -10.96
N SER A 115 -0.47 19.04 -12.07
CA SER A 115 -0.96 20.40 -12.33
C SER A 115 -2.20 20.76 -11.51
N HIS A 116 -3.05 19.78 -11.18
CA HIS A 116 -4.33 19.96 -10.50
C HIS A 116 -4.32 19.31 -9.11
N GLY A 117 -3.44 19.75 -8.21
CA GLY A 117 -3.33 19.19 -6.86
C GLY A 117 -4.56 19.44 -5.99
N GLU A 118 -5.40 20.42 -6.34
CA GLU A 118 -6.66 20.77 -5.68
C GLU A 118 -7.73 19.67 -5.74
N ASP A 119 -7.66 18.80 -6.76
CA ASP A 119 -8.59 17.69 -6.97
C ASP A 119 -8.22 16.44 -6.15
N TYR A 120 -7.07 16.46 -5.48
CA TYR A 120 -6.54 15.32 -4.76
C TYR A 120 -6.38 15.65 -3.28
N TYR A 121 -6.48 14.59 -2.49
CA TYR A 121 -6.36 14.64 -1.05
C TYR A 121 -5.28 13.66 -0.61
N ASN A 122 -4.40 14.18 0.24
CA ASN A 122 -3.49 13.38 1.04
C ASN A 122 -4.29 12.85 2.24
N VAL A 123 -4.29 11.53 2.44
CA VAL A 123 -4.96 10.85 3.55
C VAL A 123 -3.92 10.20 4.43
N LYS A 124 -4.03 10.38 5.74
CA LYS A 124 -3.25 9.66 6.76
C LYS A 124 -4.18 8.83 7.63
N VAL A 125 -3.83 7.56 7.83
CA VAL A 125 -4.54 6.60 8.66
C VAL A 125 -3.62 6.14 9.78
N ASP A 126 -4.12 6.20 11.00
CA ASP A 126 -3.45 5.75 12.21
C ASP A 126 -4.26 4.59 12.83
N ILE A 127 -3.61 3.44 12.94
CA ILE A 127 -4.15 2.21 13.56
C ILE A 127 -3.60 2.00 14.99
N GLY A 128 -2.86 2.97 15.52
CA GLY A 128 -2.16 2.85 16.80
C GLY A 128 -0.86 2.06 16.74
N ALA A 129 -0.35 1.77 15.54
CA ALA A 129 0.99 1.21 15.34
C ALA A 129 2.07 2.30 15.39
N SER A 130 3.34 1.90 15.41
CA SER A 130 4.49 2.83 15.41
C SER A 130 4.51 3.76 14.20
N PHE A 131 3.91 3.34 13.08
CA PHE A 131 3.87 4.10 11.83
C PHE A 131 2.45 4.27 11.31
N ARG A 132 2.16 5.48 10.82
CA ARG A 132 0.94 5.85 10.12
C ARG A 132 1.07 5.55 8.64
N CYS A 133 -0.05 5.23 8.01
CA CYS A 133 -0.10 4.98 6.58
C CYS A 133 -0.66 6.20 5.83
N GLY A 134 0.04 6.64 4.79
CA GLY A 134 -0.32 7.80 3.99
C GLY A 134 -0.57 7.44 2.52
N PHE A 135 -1.58 8.02 1.89
CA PHE A 135 -1.90 7.77 0.47
C PHE A 135 -2.67 8.93 -0.17
N THR A 136 -2.97 8.80 -1.46
CA THR A 136 -3.69 9.79 -2.27
C THR A 136 -5.11 9.29 -2.54
N VAL A 137 -6.09 10.19 -2.47
CA VAL A 137 -7.49 9.96 -2.88
C VAL A 137 -7.93 11.11 -3.76
N LYS A 138 -8.63 10.84 -4.87
CA LYS A 138 -9.22 11.88 -5.71
C LYS A 138 -10.65 12.17 -5.28
N ASN A 139 -11.53 11.16 -5.27
CA ASN A 139 -12.90 11.28 -4.83
C ASN A 139 -13.04 11.10 -3.30
N LEU A 140 -12.68 12.15 -2.55
CA LEU A 140 -12.74 12.12 -1.09
C LEU A 140 -14.15 11.77 -0.56
N ASN A 141 -15.21 12.29 -1.20
CA ASN A 141 -16.58 12.03 -0.78
C ASN A 141 -16.98 10.55 -0.94
N GLY A 142 -16.58 9.93 -2.06
CA GLY A 142 -16.77 8.50 -2.29
C GLY A 142 -16.02 7.68 -1.25
N PHE A 143 -14.77 8.03 -0.97
CA PHE A 143 -13.95 7.38 0.03
C PHE A 143 -14.56 7.47 1.44
N MET A 144 -14.96 8.67 1.87
CA MET A 144 -15.59 8.88 3.19
C MET A 144 -16.89 8.09 3.35
N ARG A 145 -17.70 7.98 2.29
CA ARG A 145 -18.92 7.17 2.30
C ARG A 145 -18.59 5.68 2.44
N ALA A 146 -17.59 5.20 1.71
CA ALA A 146 -17.19 3.79 1.72
C ALA A 146 -16.69 3.33 3.08
N ILE A 147 -15.92 4.17 3.80
CA ILE A 147 -15.37 3.78 5.10
C ILE A 147 -16.33 4.01 6.27
N ARG A 148 -17.37 4.85 6.12
CA ARG A 148 -18.21 5.34 7.23
C ARG A 148 -18.74 4.23 8.13
N ASN A 149 -19.14 3.09 7.55
CA ASN A 149 -19.75 1.98 8.29
C ASN A 149 -18.75 0.98 8.85
N HIS A 150 -17.46 1.12 8.52
CA HIS A 150 -16.40 0.18 8.90
C HIS A 150 -15.41 0.77 9.91
N VAL A 151 -15.51 2.05 10.21
CA VAL A 151 -14.65 2.74 11.16
C VAL A 151 -15.29 2.67 12.56
N PRO A 152 -14.52 2.39 13.63
CA PRO A 152 -15.09 2.19 14.97
C PRO A 152 -15.69 3.47 15.55
N PRO A 153 -16.74 3.34 16.40
CA PRO A 153 -17.32 4.48 17.13
C PRO A 153 -16.28 5.02 18.11
N GLY A 154 -15.67 6.17 17.77
CA GLY A 154 -14.57 6.76 18.52
C GLY A 154 -13.33 7.07 17.68
N CYS A 155 -13.30 6.65 16.42
CA CYS A 155 -12.25 7.09 15.50
C CYS A 155 -12.29 8.61 15.29
N GLU A 156 -11.13 9.25 15.47
CA GLU A 156 -10.97 10.68 15.23
C GLU A 156 -10.84 10.96 13.73
N VAL A 157 -11.87 11.58 13.14
CA VAL A 157 -11.83 12.00 11.73
C VAL A 157 -11.65 13.52 11.66
N SER A 158 -10.63 13.98 10.94
CA SER A 158 -10.31 15.42 10.86
C SER A 158 -9.89 15.88 9.46
N MET A 159 -10.34 17.07 9.08
CA MET A 159 -9.86 17.81 7.91
C MET A 159 -8.80 18.81 8.36
N SER A 160 -7.68 18.85 7.65
CA SER A 160 -6.55 19.72 7.96
C SER A 160 -6.19 20.59 6.79
N LYS A 161 -5.76 21.82 7.11
CA LYS A 161 -5.23 22.75 6.11
C LYS A 161 -3.87 22.26 5.59
N SER A 162 -3.07 21.62 6.45
CA SER A 162 -1.76 21.05 6.12
C SER A 162 -1.40 19.84 6.99
N PHE A 163 -0.42 19.05 6.53
CA PHE A 163 0.24 18.00 7.31
C PHE A 163 1.57 18.51 7.86
N CYS A 164 1.49 19.47 8.77
CA CYS A 164 2.59 19.76 9.70
C CYS A 164 2.61 18.70 10.80
#